data_AF-A0A2H4XFL7-F1
#
_entry.id   AF-A0A2H4XFL7-F1
#
_cell.length_a   1.000
_cell.length_b   1.000
_cell.length_c   1.000
_cell.angle_alpha   90.00
_cell.angle_beta   90.00
_cell.angle_gamma   90.00
#
_symmetry.space_group_name_H-M   'P 1'
#
loop_
_entity.id
_entity.type
_entity.pdbx_description
1 polymer ?
#
loop_
_entity_poly.entity_id
_entity_poly.type
_entity_poly.pdbx_seq_one_letter_code
_entity_poly.pdbx_strand_id
1 'polypeptide(L)'
;KLIDESKKLLKLKSEMEEKVSNLTNERDESTGKLRSVDEKNCELSCKVELLMKRIDNMEVSEREAARSRAKKNYELVHHEDNKTKELLLEIERLRNRLQQLEVVEGDLMKTEDEYDQLERKFRTEQDRANVLSIQLEELKSQIAKNKAIEKGEAVSQEAELRHRIRVEEAKNRDIRAEVQALKEKVHDMMNKEDQLSQLQVDYSVLQKRFIEEE
;
A
#
# COMPACT_ATOMS: atom_id res chain seq x y z
N LYS A 1 -25.80 -63.80 -134.99
CA LYS A 1 -24.43 -63.52 -134.47
C LYS A 1 -24.25 -62.03 -134.16
N LEU A 2 -24.24 -61.12 -135.16
CA LEU A 2 -24.09 -59.67 -134.91
C LEU A 2 -25.15 -59.05 -133.99
N ILE A 3 -26.43 -59.44 -134.10
CA ILE A 3 -27.51 -58.86 -133.27
C ILE A 3 -27.37 -59.27 -131.79
N ASP A 4 -26.95 -60.52 -131.51
CA ASP A 4 -26.74 -61.01 -130.15
C ASP A 4 -25.51 -60.37 -129.50
N GLU A 5 -24.45 -60.15 -130.28
CA GLU A 5 -23.26 -59.40 -129.84
C GLU A 5 -23.59 -57.94 -129.55
N SER A 6 -24.40 -57.28 -130.38
CA SER A 6 -24.87 -55.91 -130.15
C SER A 6 -25.73 -55.78 -128.89
N LYS A 7 -26.60 -56.76 -128.59
CA LYS A 7 -27.39 -56.79 -127.34
C LYS A 7 -26.50 -57.00 -126.11
N LYS A 8 -25.50 -57.87 -126.19
CA LYS A 8 -24.51 -58.06 -125.10
C LYS A 8 -23.68 -56.80 -124.87
N LEU A 9 -23.25 -56.14 -125.94
CA LEU A 9 -22.50 -54.88 -125.86
C LEU A 9 -23.35 -53.76 -125.24
N LEU A 10 -24.62 -53.64 -125.63
CA LEU A 10 -25.55 -52.66 -125.06
C LEU A 10 -25.78 -52.90 -123.57
N LYS A 11 -25.92 -54.18 -123.16
CA LYS A 11 -26.05 -54.57 -121.76
C LYS A 11 -24.79 -54.21 -120.96
N LEU A 12 -23.60 -54.53 -121.48
CA LEU A 12 -22.33 -54.19 -120.85
C LEU A 12 -22.14 -52.67 -120.73
N LYS A 13 -22.56 -51.91 -121.75
CA LYS A 13 -22.54 -50.45 -121.73
C LYS A 13 -23.45 -49.89 -120.63
N SER A 14 -24.68 -50.37 -120.54
CA SER A 14 -25.63 -49.98 -119.50
C SER A 14 -25.12 -50.33 -118.09
N GLU A 15 -24.57 -51.52 -117.90
CA GLU A 15 -23.96 -51.95 -116.63
C GLU A 15 -22.74 -51.08 -116.26
N MET A 16 -21.95 -50.66 -117.24
CA MET A 16 -20.81 -49.76 -117.02
C MET A 16 -21.26 -48.33 -116.71
N GLU A 17 -22.29 -47.82 -117.37
CA GLU A 17 -22.90 -46.52 -117.07
C GLU A 17 -23.48 -46.49 -115.64
N GLU A 18 -24.19 -47.54 -115.23
CA GLU A 18 -24.69 -47.70 -113.85
C GLU A 18 -23.54 -47.74 -112.83
N LYS A 19 -22.48 -48.52 -113.11
CA LYS A 19 -21.32 -48.60 -112.22
C LYS A 19 -20.57 -47.26 -112.10
N VAL A 20 -20.42 -46.52 -113.20
CA VAL A 20 -19.81 -45.18 -113.19
C VAL A 20 -20.68 -44.18 -112.41
N SER A 21 -22.00 -44.26 -112.55
CA SER A 21 -22.93 -43.45 -111.76
C SER A 21 -22.83 -43.75 -110.27
N ASN A 22 -22.85 -45.02 -109.89
CA ASN A 22 -22.71 -45.45 -108.49
C ASN A 22 -21.37 -45.01 -107.88
N LEU A 23 -20.25 -45.23 -108.60
CA LEU A 23 -18.93 -44.77 -108.15
C LEU A 23 -18.83 -43.25 -108.03
N THR A 24 -19.51 -42.51 -108.90
CA THR A 24 -19.55 -41.04 -108.83
C THR A 24 -20.31 -40.59 -107.59
N ASN A 25 -21.47 -41.19 -107.32
CA ASN A 25 -22.26 -40.92 -106.12
C ASN A 25 -21.49 -41.27 -104.83
N GLU A 26 -20.83 -42.43 -104.77
CA GLU A 26 -20.00 -42.84 -103.63
C GLU A 26 -18.81 -41.89 -103.41
N ARG A 27 -18.18 -41.42 -104.50
CA ARG A 27 -17.10 -40.43 -104.45
C ARG A 27 -17.60 -39.09 -103.91
N ASP A 28 -18.76 -38.63 -104.38
CA ASP A 28 -19.35 -37.36 -103.92
C ASP A 28 -19.79 -37.44 -102.45
N GLU A 29 -20.37 -38.56 -102.03
CA GLU A 29 -20.70 -38.81 -100.62
C GLU A 29 -19.44 -38.84 -99.74
N SER A 30 -18.38 -39.53 -100.18
CA SER A 30 -17.11 -39.60 -99.47
C SER A 30 -16.44 -38.23 -99.37
N THR A 31 -16.51 -37.43 -100.45
CA THR A 31 -15.98 -36.06 -100.47
C THR A 31 -16.76 -35.14 -99.53
N GLY A 32 -18.09 -35.28 -99.46
CA GLY A 32 -18.93 -34.54 -98.51
C GLY A 32 -18.60 -34.88 -97.05
N LYS A 33 -18.41 -36.16 -96.72
CA LYS A 33 -17.97 -36.60 -95.39
C LYS A 33 -16.60 -36.03 -95.03
N LEU A 34 -15.65 -36.05 -95.97
CA LEU A 34 -14.32 -35.50 -95.76
C LEU A 34 -14.38 -33.99 -95.44
N ARG A 35 -15.15 -33.21 -96.19
CA ARG A 35 -15.33 -31.76 -95.90
C ARG A 35 -15.92 -31.52 -94.52
N SER A 36 -16.96 -32.28 -94.14
CA SER A 36 -17.57 -32.15 -92.81
C SER A 36 -16.60 -32.49 -91.67
N VAL A 37 -15.73 -33.49 -91.87
CA VAL A 37 -14.67 -33.83 -90.89
C VAL A 37 -13.62 -32.73 -90.84
N ASP A 38 -13.21 -32.17 -91.98
CA ASP A 38 -12.22 -31.10 -92.06
C ASP A 38 -12.72 -29.79 -91.40
N GLU A 39 -13.98 -29.42 -91.64
CA GLU A 39 -14.65 -28.30 -90.96
C GLU A 39 -14.65 -28.48 -89.43
N LYS A 40 -15.03 -29.68 -88.95
CA LYS A 40 -14.99 -30.02 -87.51
C LYS A 40 -13.57 -29.98 -86.96
N ASN A 41 -12.57 -30.41 -87.74
CA ASN A 41 -11.18 -30.38 -87.32
C ASN A 41 -10.66 -28.95 -87.19
N CYS A 42 -11.04 -28.06 -88.11
CA CYS A 42 -10.77 -26.62 -88.02
C CYS A 42 -11.43 -25.99 -86.77
N GLU A 43 -12.71 -26.26 -86.52
CA GLU A 43 -13.41 -25.78 -85.32
C GLU A 43 -12.75 -26.25 -84.01
N LEU A 44 -12.39 -27.53 -83.94
CA LEU A 44 -11.69 -28.10 -82.78
C LEU A 44 -10.31 -27.47 -82.60
N SER A 45 -9.57 -27.24 -83.68
CA SER A 45 -8.27 -26.58 -83.64
C SER A 45 -8.37 -25.16 -83.09
N CYS A 46 -9.35 -24.36 -83.55
CA CYS A 46 -9.61 -23.03 -82.99
C CYS A 46 -9.99 -23.09 -81.50
N LYS A 47 -10.79 -24.09 -81.11
CA LYS A 47 -11.18 -24.29 -79.70
C LYS A 47 -9.98 -24.65 -78.82
N VAL A 48 -9.08 -25.50 -79.31
CA VAL A 48 -7.83 -25.86 -78.61
C VAL A 48 -6.97 -24.61 -78.43
N GLU A 49 -6.79 -23.80 -79.48
CA GLU A 49 -6.00 -22.56 -79.39
C GLU A 49 -6.60 -21.58 -78.35
N LEU A 50 -7.93 -21.44 -78.32
CA LEU A 50 -8.61 -20.60 -77.32
C LEU A 50 -8.41 -21.14 -75.90
N LEU A 51 -8.50 -22.45 -75.71
CA LEU A 51 -8.27 -23.09 -74.41
C LEU A 51 -6.82 -22.95 -73.95
N MET A 52 -5.84 -23.07 -74.86
CA MET A 52 -4.43 -22.83 -74.56
C MET A 52 -4.20 -21.40 -74.08
N LYS A 53 -4.70 -20.39 -74.83
CA LYS A 53 -4.62 -18.98 -74.40
C LYS A 53 -5.27 -18.74 -73.04
N ARG A 54 -6.40 -19.42 -72.76
CA ARG A 54 -7.06 -19.33 -71.45
C ARG A 54 -6.21 -19.94 -70.34
N ILE A 55 -5.57 -21.08 -70.58
CA ILE A 55 -4.64 -21.72 -69.63
C ILE A 55 -3.46 -20.80 -69.35
N ASP A 56 -2.80 -20.28 -70.39
CA ASP A 56 -1.66 -19.37 -70.25
C ASP A 56 -2.02 -18.13 -69.39
N ASN A 57 -3.19 -17.53 -69.64
CA ASN A 57 -3.68 -16.40 -68.86
C ASN A 57 -3.96 -16.77 -67.40
N MET A 58 -4.52 -17.96 -67.14
CA MET A 58 -4.74 -18.45 -65.78
C MET A 58 -3.41 -18.70 -65.06
N GLU A 59 -2.41 -19.28 -65.73
CA GLU A 59 -1.08 -19.49 -65.14
C GLU A 59 -0.36 -18.18 -64.81
N VAL A 60 -0.48 -17.17 -65.69
CA VAL A 60 0.08 -15.83 -65.41
C VAL A 60 -0.62 -15.22 -64.19
N SER A 61 -1.96 -15.26 -64.15
CA SER A 61 -2.73 -14.75 -63.02
C SER A 61 -2.41 -15.49 -61.71
N GLU A 62 -2.24 -16.81 -61.76
CA GLU A 62 -1.84 -17.61 -60.61
C GLU A 62 -0.43 -17.26 -60.12
N ARG A 63 0.53 -17.10 -61.04
CA ARG A 63 1.89 -16.66 -60.71
C ARG A 63 1.89 -15.27 -60.07
N GLU A 64 1.10 -14.34 -60.57
CA GLU A 64 0.94 -13.00 -59.99
C GLU A 64 0.28 -13.04 -58.61
N ALA A 65 -0.79 -13.84 -58.45
CA ALA A 65 -1.46 -14.03 -57.17
C ALA A 65 -0.55 -14.70 -56.13
N ALA A 66 0.28 -15.66 -56.53
CA ALA A 66 1.28 -16.28 -55.65
C ALA A 66 2.34 -15.27 -55.20
N ARG A 67 2.88 -14.44 -56.13
CA ARG A 67 3.84 -13.37 -55.81
C ARG A 67 3.24 -12.33 -54.87
N SER A 68 2.01 -11.89 -55.12
CA SER A 68 1.29 -10.92 -54.29
C SER A 68 1.06 -11.44 -52.86
N ARG A 69 0.63 -12.70 -52.72
CA ARG A 69 0.48 -13.37 -51.41
C ARG A 69 1.80 -13.47 -50.66
N ALA A 70 2.88 -13.87 -51.33
CA ALA A 70 4.20 -13.97 -50.71
C ALA A 70 4.71 -12.61 -50.20
N LYS A 71 4.53 -11.55 -50.99
CA LYS A 71 4.92 -10.18 -50.60
C LYS A 71 4.14 -9.69 -49.38
N LYS A 72 2.82 -9.89 -49.36
CA LYS A 72 1.96 -9.50 -48.23
C LYS A 72 2.33 -10.25 -46.95
N ASN A 73 2.62 -11.55 -47.03
CA ASN A 73 3.06 -12.34 -45.88
C ASN A 73 4.42 -11.87 -45.35
N TYR A 74 5.37 -11.56 -46.24
CA TYR A 74 6.67 -11.02 -45.83
C TYR A 74 6.55 -9.68 -45.11
N GLU A 75 5.73 -8.75 -45.65
CA GLU A 75 5.46 -7.46 -45.01
C GLU A 75 4.77 -7.60 -43.65
N LEU A 76 3.82 -8.53 -43.52
CA LEU A 76 3.13 -8.81 -42.25
C LEU A 76 4.11 -9.34 -41.18
N VAL A 77 4.91 -10.36 -41.53
CA VAL A 77 5.91 -10.94 -40.61
C VAL A 77 6.93 -9.89 -40.17
N HIS A 78 7.42 -9.07 -41.11
CA HIS A 78 8.35 -7.99 -40.78
C HIS A 78 7.73 -6.94 -39.84
N HIS A 79 6.47 -6.59 -40.06
CA HIS A 79 5.78 -5.65 -39.18
C HIS A 79 5.58 -6.24 -37.78
N GLU A 80 5.20 -7.52 -37.67
CA GLU A 80 5.06 -8.21 -36.39
C GLU A 80 6.40 -8.33 -35.66
N ASP A 81 7.49 -8.63 -36.37
CA ASP A 81 8.84 -8.68 -35.81
C ASP A 81 9.29 -7.31 -35.29
N ASN A 82 9.02 -6.24 -36.03
CA ASN A 82 9.33 -4.88 -35.58
C ASN A 82 8.55 -4.52 -34.31
N LYS A 83 7.26 -4.83 -34.28
CA LYS A 83 6.42 -4.62 -33.09
C LYS A 83 6.89 -5.44 -31.89
N THR A 84 7.34 -6.68 -32.13
CA THR A 84 7.91 -7.54 -31.08
C THR A 84 9.19 -6.93 -30.51
N LYS A 85 10.07 -6.40 -31.36
CA LYS A 85 11.30 -5.70 -30.92
C LYS A 85 10.99 -4.44 -30.12
N GLU A 86 10.03 -3.62 -30.57
CA GLU A 86 9.58 -2.43 -29.84
C GLU A 86 9.03 -2.80 -28.45
N LEU A 87 8.20 -3.83 -28.37
CA LEU A 87 7.66 -4.32 -27.10
C LEU A 87 8.76 -4.85 -26.16
N LEU A 88 9.76 -5.55 -26.69
CA LEU A 88 10.90 -6.00 -25.88
C LEU A 88 11.71 -4.83 -25.32
N LEU A 89 11.95 -3.79 -26.12
CA LEU A 89 12.61 -2.57 -25.64
C LEU A 89 11.79 -1.86 -24.58
N GLU A 90 10.47 -1.79 -24.75
CA GLU A 90 9.58 -1.19 -23.77
C GLU A 90 9.54 -1.98 -22.45
N ILE A 91 9.52 -3.32 -22.51
CA ILE A 91 9.63 -4.19 -21.32
C ILE A 91 10.93 -3.88 -20.58
N GLU A 92 12.05 -3.78 -21.28
CA GLU A 92 13.34 -3.49 -20.67
C GLU A 92 13.38 -2.08 -20.06
N ARG A 93 12.80 -1.09 -20.74
CA ARG A 93 12.65 0.27 -20.21
C ARG A 93 11.81 0.28 -18.93
N LEU A 94 10.71 -0.46 -18.89
CA LEU A 94 9.83 -0.57 -17.73
C LEU A 94 10.51 -1.28 -16.56
N ARG A 95 11.28 -2.35 -16.82
CA ARG A 95 12.08 -3.03 -15.79
C ARG A 95 13.10 -2.09 -15.15
N ASN A 96 13.84 -1.34 -15.96
CA ASN A 96 14.81 -0.36 -15.47
C ASN A 96 14.10 0.74 -14.65
N ARG A 97 12.92 1.20 -15.10
CA ARG A 97 12.13 2.18 -14.34
C ARG A 97 11.63 1.61 -13.01
N LEU A 98 11.21 0.35 -12.97
CA LEU A 98 10.77 -0.33 -11.75
C LEU A 98 11.92 -0.40 -10.73
N GLN A 99 13.11 -0.82 -11.16
CA GLN A 99 14.28 -0.89 -10.28
C GLN A 99 14.65 0.48 -9.69
N GLN A 100 14.54 1.56 -10.47
CA GLN A 100 14.75 2.91 -9.95
C GLN A 100 13.70 3.31 -8.90
N LEU A 101 12.44 2.93 -9.10
CA LEU A 101 11.36 3.20 -8.14
C LEU A 101 11.56 2.42 -6.85
N GLU A 102 11.99 1.16 -6.91
CA GLU A 102 12.29 0.33 -5.73
C GLU A 102 13.41 0.94 -4.87
N VAL A 103 14.44 1.53 -5.49
CA VAL A 103 15.51 2.24 -4.76
C VAL A 103 14.94 3.48 -4.05
N VAL A 104 14.14 4.28 -4.75
CA VAL A 104 13.52 5.49 -4.17
C VAL A 104 12.55 5.13 -3.05
N GLU A 105 11.78 4.06 -3.18
CA GLU A 105 10.90 3.54 -2.14
C GLU A 105 11.71 3.11 -0.90
N GLY A 106 12.84 2.44 -1.10
CA GLY A 106 13.74 2.06 -0.01
C GLY A 106 14.34 3.27 0.72
N ASP A 107 14.69 4.35 0.02
CA ASP A 107 15.20 5.58 0.64
C ASP A 107 14.07 6.38 1.33
N LEU A 108 12.85 6.31 0.81
CA LEU A 108 11.68 6.90 1.46
C LEU A 108 11.36 6.20 2.78
N MET A 109 11.39 4.87 2.81
CA MET A 109 11.21 4.09 4.04
C MET A 109 12.25 4.44 5.12
N LYS A 110 13.53 4.59 4.75
CA LYS A 110 14.56 5.04 5.70
C LYS A 110 14.25 6.42 6.26
N THR A 111 13.79 7.33 5.40
CA THR A 111 13.43 8.69 5.80
C THR A 111 12.23 8.70 6.75
N GLU A 112 11.26 7.81 6.54
CA GLU A 112 10.12 7.61 7.43
C GLU A 112 10.57 7.11 8.81
N ASP A 113 11.46 6.11 8.87
CA ASP A 113 12.06 5.62 10.12
C ASP A 113 12.85 6.72 10.87
N GLU A 114 13.56 7.59 10.15
CA GLU A 114 14.26 8.74 10.71
C GLU A 114 13.29 9.79 11.27
N TYR A 115 12.17 10.03 10.58
CA TYR A 115 11.11 10.93 11.04
C TYR A 115 10.48 10.43 12.34
N ASP A 116 10.14 9.15 12.44
CA ASP A 116 9.58 8.54 13.66
C ASP A 116 10.54 8.61 14.85
N GLN A 117 11.84 8.46 14.60
CA GLN A 117 12.86 8.66 15.62
C GLN A 117 12.93 10.12 16.09
N LEU A 118 12.87 11.07 15.15
CA LEU A 118 12.89 12.49 15.46
C LEU A 118 11.64 12.92 16.24
N GLU A 119 10.47 12.39 15.89
CA GLU A 119 9.21 12.66 16.58
C GLU A 119 9.24 12.18 18.04
N ARG A 120 9.78 10.97 18.29
CA ARG A 120 9.97 10.46 19.66
C ARG A 120 10.95 11.31 20.48
N LYS A 121 12.05 11.75 19.87
CA LYS A 121 13.01 12.67 20.52
C LYS A 121 12.36 14.01 20.83
N PHE A 122 11.57 14.55 19.90
CA PHE A 122 10.86 15.81 20.09
C PHE A 122 9.89 15.74 21.27
N ARG A 123 9.06 14.68 21.35
CA ARG A 123 8.17 14.45 22.50
C ARG A 123 8.94 14.38 23.82
N THR A 124 10.06 13.65 23.84
CA THR A 124 10.91 13.53 25.03
C THR A 124 11.48 14.87 25.46
N GLU A 125 11.99 15.70 24.52
CA GLU A 125 12.48 17.04 24.83
C GLU A 125 11.36 17.98 25.26
N GLN A 126 10.15 17.84 24.71
CA GLN A 126 8.98 18.60 25.14
C GLN A 126 8.61 18.27 26.59
N ASP A 127 8.58 16.99 26.95
CA ASP A 127 8.34 16.56 28.34
C ASP A 127 9.43 17.10 29.28
N ARG A 128 10.70 17.05 28.86
CA ARG A 128 11.81 17.61 29.62
C ARG A 128 11.68 19.13 29.81
N ALA A 129 11.28 19.85 28.77
CA ALA A 129 11.04 21.29 28.83
C ALA A 129 9.88 21.63 29.78
N ASN A 130 8.80 20.83 29.77
CA ASN A 130 7.67 21.00 30.68
C ASN A 130 8.09 20.82 32.15
N VAL A 131 8.86 19.77 32.45
CA VAL A 131 9.40 19.53 33.81
C VAL A 131 10.27 20.70 34.26
N LEU A 132 11.19 21.16 33.41
CA LEU A 132 12.06 22.30 33.72
C LEU A 132 11.26 23.59 33.93
N SER A 133 10.19 23.80 33.16
CA SER A 133 9.32 24.97 33.32
C SER A 133 8.62 24.97 34.67
N ILE A 134 8.11 23.82 35.13
CA ILE A 134 7.50 23.68 36.47
C ILE A 134 8.52 23.97 37.57
N GLN A 135 9.72 23.39 37.48
CA GLN A 135 10.80 23.63 38.45
C GLN A 135 11.21 25.10 38.50
N LEU A 136 11.24 25.78 37.36
CA LEU A 136 11.59 27.19 37.28
C LEU A 136 10.53 28.08 37.94
N GLU A 137 9.24 27.78 37.77
CA GLU A 137 8.16 28.50 38.45
C GLU A 137 8.16 28.24 39.97
N GLU A 138 8.48 27.02 40.41
CA GLU A 138 8.65 26.72 41.83
C GLU A 138 9.81 27.53 42.44
N LEU A 139 10.97 27.54 41.78
CA LEU A 139 12.13 28.31 42.24
C LEU A 139 11.85 29.81 42.28
N LYS A 140 11.16 30.35 41.26
CA LYS A 140 10.71 31.76 41.27
C LYS A 140 9.83 32.07 42.48
N SER A 141 8.88 31.18 42.80
CA SER A 141 7.99 31.34 43.95
C SER A 141 8.77 31.30 45.27
N GLN A 142 9.71 30.36 45.41
CA GLN A 142 10.59 30.28 46.59
C GLN A 142 11.47 31.54 46.73
N ILE A 143 12.05 32.04 45.63
CA ILE A 143 12.83 33.29 45.63
C ILE A 143 11.94 34.47 46.04
N ALA A 144 10.72 34.57 45.52
CA ALA A 144 9.79 35.65 45.89
C ALA A 144 9.45 35.60 47.39
N LYS A 145 9.17 34.41 47.94
CA LYS A 145 8.95 34.21 49.37
C LYS A 145 10.16 34.62 50.21
N ASN A 146 11.36 34.21 49.82
CA ASN A 146 12.59 34.57 50.53
C ASN A 146 12.84 36.08 50.49
N LYS A 147 12.62 36.74 49.34
CA LYS A 147 12.72 38.20 49.23
C LYS A 147 11.72 38.93 50.13
N ALA A 148 10.49 38.43 50.25
CA ALA A 148 9.50 39.01 51.17
C ALA A 148 9.95 38.86 52.63
N ILE A 149 10.58 37.74 52.99
CA ILE A 149 11.17 37.52 54.32
C ILE A 149 12.34 38.49 54.58
N GLU A 150 13.27 38.63 53.63
CA GLU A 150 14.43 39.54 53.76
C GLU A 150 14.02 41.00 53.91
N LYS A 151 12.95 41.42 53.24
CA LYS A 151 12.36 42.76 53.38
C LYS A 151 11.54 42.95 54.65
N GLY A 152 11.28 41.88 55.41
CA GLY A 152 10.40 41.91 56.58
C GLY A 152 8.91 42.00 56.24
N GLU A 153 8.52 41.82 54.98
CA GLU A 153 7.12 41.79 54.51
C GLU A 153 6.44 40.44 54.84
N ALA A 154 7.23 39.40 55.10
CA ALA A 154 6.76 38.08 55.52
C ALA A 154 7.57 37.55 56.71
N VAL A 155 6.92 36.81 57.61
CA VAL A 155 7.58 36.21 58.77
C VAL A 155 8.25 34.89 58.37
N SER A 156 9.53 34.74 58.70
CA SER A 156 10.23 33.47 58.53
C SER A 156 9.67 32.41 59.48
N GLN A 157 9.61 31.16 59.03
CA GLN A 157 9.23 30.01 59.87
C GLN A 157 10.11 29.89 61.12
N GLU A 158 11.39 30.24 61.02
CA GLU A 158 12.30 30.28 62.17
C GLU A 158 11.88 31.35 63.19
N ALA A 159 11.45 32.52 62.72
CA ALA A 159 11.00 33.60 63.59
C ALA A 159 9.72 33.22 64.34
N GLU A 160 8.77 32.53 63.69
CA GLU A 160 7.58 31.98 64.34
C GLU A 160 7.92 30.93 65.40
N LEU A 161 8.87 30.03 65.11
CA LEU A 161 9.30 29.00 66.06
C LEU A 161 10.00 29.64 67.27
N ARG A 162 10.89 30.61 67.05
CA ARG A 162 11.53 31.38 68.13
C ARG A 162 10.51 32.14 68.98
N HIS A 163 9.44 32.66 68.39
CA HIS A 163 8.36 33.28 69.15
C HIS A 163 7.61 32.26 70.02
N ARG A 164 7.23 31.11 69.46
CA ARG A 164 6.59 30.03 70.21
C ARG A 164 7.43 29.54 71.39
N ILE A 165 8.74 29.33 71.18
CA ILE A 165 9.65 28.93 72.25
C ILE A 165 9.63 29.94 73.39
N ARG A 166 9.75 31.25 73.10
CA ARG A 166 9.72 32.30 74.14
C ARG A 166 8.42 32.30 74.95
N VAL A 167 7.28 32.07 74.28
CA VAL A 167 5.97 32.00 74.94
C VAL A 167 5.90 30.78 75.87
N GLU A 168 6.34 29.61 75.40
CA GLU A 168 6.36 28.39 76.21
C GLU A 168 7.37 28.47 77.37
N GLU A 169 8.52 29.12 77.17
CA GLU A 169 9.48 29.39 78.24
C GLU A 169 8.91 30.28 79.34
N ALA A 170 8.13 31.30 78.97
CA ALA A 170 7.44 32.18 79.92
C ALA A 170 6.41 31.39 80.74
N LYS A 171 5.53 30.63 80.08
CA LYS A 171 4.57 29.75 80.76
C LYS A 171 5.26 28.78 81.71
N ASN A 172 6.38 28.20 81.30
CA ASN A 172 7.13 27.28 82.13
C ASN A 172 7.76 27.98 83.36
N ARG A 173 8.13 29.25 83.25
CA ARG A 173 8.56 30.06 84.44
C ARG A 173 7.39 30.29 85.40
N ASP A 174 6.23 30.65 84.89
CA ASP A 174 5.04 30.91 85.71
C ASP A 174 4.60 29.65 86.45
N ILE A 175 4.51 28.51 85.74
CA ILE A 175 4.20 27.20 86.35
C ILE A 175 5.23 26.84 87.43
N ARG A 176 6.53 27.10 87.22
CA ARG A 176 7.54 26.86 88.27
C ARG A 176 7.34 27.73 89.50
N ALA A 177 6.96 28.99 89.34
CA ALA A 177 6.66 29.88 90.45
C ALA A 177 5.41 29.43 91.21
N GLU A 178 4.36 29.03 90.50
CA GLU A 178 3.14 28.45 91.10
C GLU A 178 3.45 27.18 91.89
N VAL A 179 4.26 26.28 91.32
CA VAL A 179 4.70 25.06 92.02
C VAL A 179 5.46 25.41 93.30
N GLN A 180 6.32 26.44 93.29
CA GLN A 180 7.05 26.87 94.47
C GLN A 180 6.11 27.46 95.54
N ALA A 181 5.17 28.33 95.15
CA ALA A 181 4.18 28.88 96.06
C ALA A 181 3.28 27.79 96.68
N LEU A 182 2.90 26.78 95.88
CA LEU A 182 2.17 25.62 96.38
C LEU A 182 3.01 24.80 97.37
N LYS A 183 4.31 24.60 97.11
CA LYS A 183 5.22 23.94 98.06
C LYS A 183 5.30 24.69 99.39
N GLU A 184 5.42 26.01 99.37
CA GLU A 184 5.46 26.84 100.58
C GLU A 184 4.13 26.73 101.35
N LYS A 185 3.00 26.83 100.66
CA LYS A 185 1.68 26.66 101.26
C LYS A 185 1.49 25.27 101.89
N VAL A 186 2.04 24.22 101.30
CA VAL A 186 2.04 22.87 101.89
C VAL A 186 2.85 22.83 103.18
N HIS A 187 4.05 23.43 103.21
CA HIS A 187 4.85 23.50 104.45
C HIS A 187 4.13 24.29 105.55
N ASP A 188 3.47 25.40 105.22
CA ASP A 188 2.65 26.16 106.17
C ASP A 188 1.48 25.35 106.73
N MET A 189 0.82 24.56 105.87
CA MET A 189 -0.26 23.66 106.31
C MET A 189 0.27 22.56 107.23
N MET A 190 1.41 21.96 106.90
CA MET A 190 2.07 20.96 107.76
C MET A 190 2.39 21.56 109.14
N ASN A 191 2.98 22.76 109.19
CA ASN A 191 3.26 23.45 110.46
C ASN A 191 1.99 23.71 111.29
N LYS A 192 0.88 24.09 110.63
CA LYS A 192 -0.42 24.29 111.31
C LYS A 192 -1.01 22.97 111.80
N GLU A 193 -0.84 21.88 111.05
CA GLU A 193 -1.28 20.54 111.45
C GLU A 193 -0.51 20.04 112.67
N ASP A 194 0.80 20.29 112.74
CA ASP A 194 1.63 19.98 113.91
C ASP A 194 1.17 20.79 115.14
N GLN A 195 0.90 22.09 114.98
CA GLN A 195 0.37 22.94 116.06
C GLN A 195 -1.01 22.49 116.53
N LEU A 196 -1.89 22.11 115.60
CA LEU A 196 -3.22 21.59 115.92
C LEU A 196 -3.11 20.26 116.69
N SER A 197 -2.20 19.39 116.28
CA SER A 197 -1.91 18.13 116.96
C SER A 197 -1.43 18.38 118.39
N GLN A 198 -0.55 19.37 118.61
CA GLN A 198 -0.10 19.76 119.94
C GLN A 198 -1.25 20.30 120.81
N LEU A 199 -2.09 21.19 120.25
CA LEU A 199 -3.26 21.72 120.96
C LEU A 199 -4.28 20.63 121.32
N GLN A 200 -4.47 19.62 120.47
CA GLN A 200 -5.32 18.47 120.80
C GLN A 200 -4.78 17.67 121.99
N VAL A 201 -3.45 17.50 122.09
CA VAL A 201 -2.81 16.87 123.24
C VAL A 201 -3.02 17.70 124.49
N ASP A 202 -2.75 19.01 124.44
CA ASP A 202 -2.91 19.93 125.58
C ASP A 202 -4.36 19.99 126.07
N TYR A 203 -5.33 20.05 125.14
CA TYR A 203 -6.76 19.98 125.43
C TYR A 203 -7.13 18.67 126.13
N SER A 204 -6.62 17.54 125.64
CA SER A 204 -6.86 16.22 126.25
C SER A 204 -6.30 16.14 127.67
N VAL A 205 -5.15 16.76 127.94
CA VAL A 205 -4.56 16.84 129.29
C VAL A 205 -5.41 17.72 130.20
N LEU A 206 -5.83 18.90 129.73
CA LEU A 206 -6.66 19.82 130.53
C LEU A 206 -8.03 19.21 130.84
N GLN A 207 -8.62 18.49 129.88
CA GLN A 207 -9.89 17.77 130.05
C GLN A 207 -9.77 16.68 131.13
N LYS A 208 -8.67 15.92 131.17
CA LYS A 208 -8.44 14.93 132.24
C LYS A 208 -8.36 15.58 133.62
N ARG A 209 -7.62 16.70 133.75
CA ARG A 209 -7.54 17.43 135.02
C ARG A 209 -8.90 17.95 135.49
N PHE A 210 -9.71 18.46 134.57
CA PHE A 210 -11.05 18.95 134.92
C PHE A 210 -11.95 17.83 135.47
N ILE A 211 -11.89 16.63 134.88
CA ILE A 211 -12.63 15.45 135.37
C ILE A 211 -12.10 14.97 136.73
N GLU A 212 -10.81 15.15 137.02
CA GLU A 212 -10.21 14.80 138.32
C GLU A 212 -10.52 15.81 139.43
N GLU A 213 -10.99 17.02 139.10
CA GLU A 213 -11.37 18.08 140.04
C GLU A 213 -12.90 18.12 140.36
N GLU A 214 -13.73 17.30 139.70
CA GLU A 214 -15.14 17.04 140.04
C GLU A 214 -15.31 15.77 140.91
#